data_AF-A0A385SFT2-F1
#
_entry.id   AF-A0A385SFT2-F1
#
_cell.length_a   1.000
_cell.length_b   1.000
_cell.length_c   1.000
_cell.angle_alpha   90.00
_cell.angle_beta   90.00
_cell.angle_gamma   90.00
#
_symmetry.space_group_name_H-M   'P 1'
#
loop_
_entity.id
_entity.type
_entity.pdbx_description
1 polymer ?
#
loop_
_entity_poly.entity_id
_entity_poly.type
_entity_poly.pdbx_seq_one_letter_code
_entity_poly.pdbx_strand_id
1 'polypeptide(L)'
;MTETLGFCEEPKEVLSSLLTSKENNSMIGITSPRLDPPTLVTVVKEIILDNELLFLLAPFDATGHMINCTALKFSEIESVLPFTSKFVNPFMKEIEGKGAWQRQLYVSLFPTD
;
A
#
# COMPACT_ATOMS: atom_id res chain seq x y z
N MET A 1 -8.86 25.73 -4.28
CA MET A 1 -7.63 25.54 -5.07
C MET A 1 -7.64 24.09 -5.50
N THR A 2 -7.79 23.82 -6.79
CA THR A 2 -7.80 22.45 -7.31
C THR A 2 -6.33 22.03 -7.38
N GLU A 3 -5.86 21.32 -6.36
CA GLU A 3 -4.52 20.75 -6.35
C GLU A 3 -4.41 19.82 -7.56
N THR A 4 -3.48 20.13 -8.45
CA THR A 4 -3.09 19.28 -9.56
C THR A 4 -2.67 17.93 -9.00
N LEU A 5 -3.37 16.86 -9.40
CA LEU A 5 -2.95 15.48 -9.23
C LEU A 5 -1.64 15.28 -10.01
N GLY A 6 -0.53 15.64 -9.38
CA GLY A 6 0.81 15.58 -9.95
C GLY A 6 1.66 14.57 -9.18
N PHE A 7 2.63 14.01 -9.87
CA PHE A 7 3.69 13.25 -9.21
C PHE A 7 4.52 14.18 -8.33
N CYS A 8 4.73 13.79 -7.09
CA CYS A 8 5.69 14.40 -6.19
C CYS A 8 7.05 13.74 -6.41
N GLU A 9 8.04 14.53 -6.81
CA GLU A 9 9.43 14.09 -7.03
C GLU A 9 10.40 14.73 -6.01
N GLU A 10 10.01 15.85 -5.40
CA GLU A 10 10.85 16.47 -4.38
C GLU A 10 10.89 15.59 -3.12
N PRO A 11 12.08 15.23 -2.58
CA PRO A 11 12.18 14.30 -1.45
C PRO A 11 11.31 14.66 -0.25
N LYS A 12 11.17 15.96 0.08
CA LYS A 12 10.32 16.40 1.18
C LYS A 12 8.84 16.09 0.94
N GLU A 13 8.36 16.30 -0.29
CA GLU A 13 6.98 16.01 -0.68
C GLU A 13 6.73 14.51 -0.75
N VAL A 14 7.70 13.74 -1.26
CA VAL A 14 7.65 12.28 -1.29
C VAL A 14 7.50 11.73 0.14
N LEU A 15 8.38 12.17 1.05
CA LEU A 15 8.33 11.75 2.45
C LEU A 15 7.00 12.12 3.12
N SER A 16 6.56 13.37 2.94
CA SER A 16 5.29 13.86 3.48
C SER A 16 4.09 13.03 2.98
N SER A 17 4.09 12.67 1.69
CA SER A 17 3.03 11.86 1.09
C SER A 17 3.02 10.43 1.61
N LEU A 18 4.18 9.81 1.79
CA LEU A 18 4.31 8.47 2.37
C LEU A 18 3.83 8.43 3.83
N LEU A 19 4.18 9.45 4.63
CA LEU A 19 3.69 9.62 6.00
C LEU A 19 2.17 9.77 6.01
N THR A 20 1.64 10.64 5.16
CA THR A 20 0.19 10.88 5.03
C THR A 20 -0.56 9.60 4.63
N SER A 21 -0.01 8.82 3.70
CA SER A 21 -0.57 7.51 3.31
C SER A 21 -0.64 6.55 4.49
N LYS A 22 0.42 6.48 5.30
CA LYS A 22 0.46 5.65 6.50
C LYS A 22 -0.56 6.09 7.56
N GLU A 23 -0.59 7.38 7.88
CA GLU A 23 -1.48 7.94 8.92
C GLU A 23 -2.95 7.77 8.55
N ASN A 24 -3.31 8.05 7.29
CA ASN A 24 -4.70 8.03 6.84
C ASN A 24 -5.14 6.66 6.30
N ASN A 25 -4.21 5.71 6.18
CA ASN A 25 -4.38 4.49 5.39
C ASN A 25 -4.96 4.82 4.00
N SER A 26 -4.44 5.88 3.38
CA SER A 26 -4.85 6.35 2.05
C SER A 26 -3.97 5.73 0.98
N MET A 27 -4.56 5.53 -0.20
CA MET A 27 -3.83 4.99 -1.33
C MET A 27 -2.71 5.93 -1.75
N ILE A 28 -1.63 5.36 -2.27
CA ILE A 28 -0.49 6.08 -2.80
C ILE A 28 0.05 5.34 -4.02
N GLY A 29 0.28 6.08 -5.10
CA GLY A 29 1.05 5.61 -6.25
C GLY A 29 2.52 5.73 -5.91
N ILE A 30 3.30 4.67 -6.15
CA ILE A 30 4.73 4.66 -5.86
C ILE A 30 5.44 4.22 -7.13
N THR A 31 6.43 5.00 -7.56
CA THR A 31 7.36 4.66 -8.64
C THR A 31 8.70 4.26 -8.05
N SER A 32 9.20 3.09 -8.40
CA SER A 32 10.50 2.59 -7.99
C SER A 32 11.03 1.54 -8.97
N PRO A 33 12.33 1.54 -9.27
CA PRO A 33 12.96 0.51 -10.11
C PRO A 33 12.98 -0.88 -9.44
N ARG A 34 12.63 -0.98 -8.15
CA ARG A 34 12.54 -2.24 -7.41
C ARG A 34 11.17 -2.93 -7.57
N LEU A 35 10.19 -2.22 -8.12
CA LEU A 35 8.84 -2.73 -8.35
C LEU A 35 8.69 -3.31 -9.75
N ASP A 36 7.81 -4.31 -9.87
CA ASP A 36 7.37 -4.84 -11.17
C ASP A 36 5.83 -5.00 -11.13
N PRO A 37 5.06 -4.13 -11.81
CA PRO A 37 5.51 -3.03 -12.67
C PRO A 37 6.19 -1.89 -11.89
N PRO A 38 7.00 -1.02 -12.55
CA PRO A 38 7.76 0.06 -11.90
C PRO A 38 6.91 1.08 -11.13
N THR A 39 5.63 1.19 -11.48
CA THR A 39 4.66 2.03 -10.78
C THR A 39 3.43 1.21 -10.40
N LEU A 40 3.02 1.30 -9.13
CA LEU A 40 1.80 0.66 -8.64
C LEU A 40 1.07 1.55 -7.64
N VAL A 41 -0.19 1.22 -7.35
CA VAL A 41 -1.00 1.91 -6.33
C VAL A 41 -1.24 0.99 -5.15
N THR A 42 -0.79 1.38 -3.97
CA THR A 42 -0.89 0.59 -2.73
C THR A 42 -1.10 1.51 -1.52
N VAL A 43 -0.77 1.06 -0.31
CA VAL A 43 -0.74 1.85 0.92
C VAL A 43 0.51 1.56 1.71
N VAL A 44 1.05 2.58 2.39
CA VAL A 44 2.13 2.39 3.37
C VAL A 44 1.55 1.75 4.63
N LYS A 45 1.98 0.53 4.95
CA LYS A 45 1.57 -0.22 6.13
C LYS A 45 2.42 0.09 7.35
N GLU A 46 3.71 0.31 7.18
CA GLU A 46 4.62 0.59 8.28
C GLU A 46 5.81 1.40 7.79
N ILE A 47 6.39 2.17 8.71
CA ILE A 47 7.58 2.98 8.47
C ILE A 47 8.57 2.60 9.57
N ILE A 48 9.73 2.12 9.15
CA ILE A 48 10.79 1.67 10.05
C ILE A 48 11.95 2.64 9.92
N LEU A 49 12.37 3.19 11.06
CA LEU A 49 13.58 4.01 11.15
C LEU A 49 14.67 3.17 11.83
N ASP A 50 15.65 2.76 11.04
CA ASP A 50 16.88 2.12 11.52
C ASP A 50 18.09 2.92 10.98
N ASN A 51 19.11 2.27 10.39
CA ASN A 51 20.19 2.95 9.69
C ASN A 51 19.72 3.76 8.47
N GLU A 52 18.60 3.35 7.85
CA GLU A 52 17.93 4.02 6.73
C GLU A 52 16.41 4.00 6.96
N LEU A 53 15.70 4.90 6.28
CA LEU A 53 14.24 4.95 6.34
C LEU A 53 13.62 3.93 5.38
N LEU A 54 12.86 2.98 5.91
CA LEU A 54 12.21 1.90 5.18
C LEU A 54 10.68 2.05 5.23
N PHE A 55 10.04 1.84 4.09
CA PHE A 55 8.59 1.86 3.94
C PHE A 55 8.11 0.46 3.58
N LEU A 56 7.29 -0.12 4.46
CA LEU A 56 6.59 -1.36 4.19
C LEU A 56 5.24 -1.06 3.53
N LEU A 57 5.03 -1.62 2.34
CA LEU A 57 3.82 -1.53 1.55
C LEU A 57 2.87 -2.67 1.90
N ALA A 58 1.60 -2.55 1.53
CA ALA A 58 0.71 -3.70 1.55
C ALA A 58 1.24 -4.80 0.62
N PRO A 59 0.99 -6.09 0.90
CA PRO A 59 1.47 -7.19 0.05
C PRO A 59 0.74 -7.28 -1.30
N PHE A 60 -0.23 -6.41 -1.54
CA PHE A 60 -1.02 -6.33 -2.77
C PHE A 60 -1.33 -4.87 -3.11
N ASP A 61 -1.62 -4.64 -4.39
CA ASP A 61 -2.02 -3.35 -4.92
C ASP A 61 -3.54 -3.10 -4.78
N ALA A 62 -4.00 -1.93 -5.22
CA ALA A 62 -5.42 -1.54 -5.17
C ALA A 62 -6.35 -2.43 -6.01
N THR A 63 -5.81 -3.22 -6.93
CA THR A 63 -6.55 -4.16 -7.80
C THR A 63 -6.52 -5.60 -7.29
N GLY A 64 -5.68 -5.89 -6.29
CA GLY A 64 -5.50 -7.22 -5.70
C GLY A 64 -4.35 -8.03 -6.28
N HIS A 65 -3.50 -7.44 -7.12
CA HIS A 65 -2.28 -8.11 -7.55
C HIS A 65 -1.25 -8.10 -6.42
N MET A 66 -0.60 -9.24 -6.20
CA MET A 66 0.48 -9.37 -5.22
C MET A 66 1.69 -8.56 -5.67
N ILE A 67 2.28 -7.82 -4.74
CA ILE A 67 3.45 -6.98 -4.99
C ILE A 67 4.71 -7.82 -4.76
N ASN A 68 5.64 -7.79 -5.71
CA ASN A 68 6.90 -8.53 -5.67
C ASN A 68 7.90 -8.00 -4.62
N CYS A 69 7.83 -6.71 -4.30
CA CYS A 69 8.69 -6.04 -3.34
C CYS A 69 7.84 -5.16 -2.40
N THR A 70 7.70 -5.59 -1.15
CA THR A 70 6.87 -4.91 -0.15
C THR A 70 7.66 -3.96 0.75
N ALA A 71 8.98 -3.90 0.61
CA ALA A 71 9.84 -3.06 1.44
C ALA A 71 10.72 -2.21 0.54
N LEU A 72 10.57 -0.89 0.62
CA LEU A 72 11.36 0.07 -0.14
C LEU A 72 12.13 0.99 0.80
N LYS A 73 13.40 1.21 0.50
CA LYS A 73 14.15 2.30 1.10
C LYS A 73 13.66 3.63 0.54
N PHE A 74 13.76 4.68 1.33
CA PHE A 74 13.42 6.02 0.85
C PHE A 74 14.18 6.42 -0.42
N SER A 75 15.47 6.05 -0.50
CA SER A 75 16.32 6.31 -1.67
C SER A 75 15.94 5.51 -2.91
N GLU A 76 15.12 4.48 -2.78
CA GLU A 76 14.64 3.64 -3.90
C GLU A 76 13.31 4.14 -4.47
N ILE A 77 12.70 5.17 -3.87
CA ILE A 77 11.44 5.75 -4.32
C ILE A 77 11.75 6.98 -5.18
N GLU A 78 11.40 6.92 -6.46
CA GLU A 78 11.67 8.00 -7.42
C GLU A 78 10.60 9.08 -7.36
N SER A 79 9.33 8.67 -7.28
CA SER A 79 8.19 9.58 -7.19
C SER A 79 7.00 8.91 -6.53
N VAL A 80 6.08 9.73 -6.02
CA VAL A 80 4.81 9.27 -5.48
C VAL A 80 3.65 10.09 -5.99
N LEU A 81 2.47 9.48 -6.02
CA LEU A 81 1.20 10.12 -6.36
C LEU A 81 0.23 9.92 -5.18
N PRO A 82 0.01 10.94 -4.33
CA PRO A 82 -0.89 10.81 -3.20
C PRO A 82 -2.35 10.74 -3.67
N PHE A 83 -3.14 9.88 -3.03
CA PHE A 83 -4.59 9.84 -3.21
C PHE A 83 -5.29 10.12 -1.88
N THR A 84 -6.47 10.72 -1.95
CA THR A 84 -7.34 10.97 -0.77
C THR A 84 -8.20 9.76 -0.40
N SER A 85 -8.33 8.80 -1.32
CA SER A 85 -9.14 7.60 -1.12
C SER A 85 -8.48 6.60 -0.17
N LYS A 86 -9.26 6.01 0.74
CA LYS A 86 -8.78 4.95 1.64
C LYS A 86 -8.43 3.69 0.87
N PHE A 87 -7.35 3.04 1.27
CA PHE A 87 -7.03 1.71 0.77
C PHE A 87 -7.97 0.67 1.36
N VAL A 88 -8.69 -0.03 0.49
CA VAL A 88 -9.58 -1.13 0.84
C VAL A 88 -8.93 -2.42 0.39
N ASN A 89 -8.81 -3.40 1.30
CA ASN A 89 -8.28 -4.71 0.95
C ASN A 89 -9.23 -5.40 -0.06
N PRO A 90 -8.79 -5.67 -1.30
CA PRO A 90 -9.64 -6.24 -2.34
C PRO A 90 -10.10 -7.67 -1.99
N PHE A 91 -9.33 -8.41 -1.18
CA PHE A 91 -9.70 -9.75 -0.68
C PHE A 91 -10.73 -9.71 0.45
N MET A 92 -10.92 -8.56 1.10
CA MET A 92 -11.91 -8.40 2.18
C MET A 92 -13.26 -7.90 1.66
N LYS A 93 -13.37 -7.49 0.38
CA LYS A 93 -14.62 -6.98 -0.20
C LYS A 93 -15.75 -8.01 -0.24
N GLU A 94 -15.45 -9.31 -0.26
CA GLU A 94 -16.47 -10.38 -0.22
C GLU A 94 -16.92 -10.77 1.19
N ILE A 95 -16.31 -10.19 2.23
CA ILE A 95 -16.48 -10.58 3.65
C ILE A 95 -17.38 -9.55 4.38
N GLU A 96 -18.21 -8.77 3.66
CA GLU A 96 -19.18 -7.85 4.26
C GLU A 96 -20.53 -8.53 4.60
N GLY A 97 -20.48 -9.77 5.08
CA GLY A 97 -21.63 -10.50 5.61
C GLY A 97 -21.43 -10.89 7.07
N LYS A 98 -22.46 -10.72 7.92
CA LYS A 98 -22.46 -11.27 9.28
C LYS A 98 -22.08 -12.76 9.22
N GLY A 99 -20.98 -13.14 9.88
CA GLY A 99 -20.48 -14.52 9.95
C GLY A 99 -19.31 -14.86 9.02
N ALA A 100 -18.78 -13.88 8.27
CA ALA A 100 -17.69 -14.16 7.33
C ALA A 100 -16.36 -14.55 8.03
N TRP A 101 -16.08 -14.04 9.23
CA TRP A 101 -14.98 -14.53 10.08
C TRP A 101 -15.18 -15.98 10.55
N GLN A 102 -16.43 -16.42 10.76
CA GLN A 102 -16.74 -17.81 11.14
C GLN A 102 -16.46 -18.76 9.98
N ARG A 103 -16.75 -18.32 8.75
CA ARG A 103 -16.44 -19.07 7.52
C ARG A 103 -14.93 -19.22 7.31
N GLN A 104 -14.17 -18.16 7.58
CA GLN A 104 -12.71 -18.16 7.46
C GLN A 104 -12.04 -19.04 8.52
N LEU A 105 -12.53 -19.00 9.76
CA LEU A 105 -12.12 -19.95 10.81
C LEU A 105 -12.46 -21.39 10.43
N TYR A 106 -13.66 -21.65 9.91
CA TYR A 106 -14.07 -23.00 9.52
C TYR A 106 -13.16 -23.60 8.45
N VAL A 107 -12.86 -22.86 7.37
CA VAL A 107 -11.97 -23.33 6.30
C VAL A 107 -10.54 -23.54 6.80
N SER A 108 -10.06 -22.70 7.72
CA SER A 108 -8.72 -22.84 8.30
C SER A 108 -8.60 -24.04 9.23
N LEU A 109 -9.68 -24.40 9.94
CA LEU A 109 -9.72 -25.52 10.88
C LEU A 109 -10.02 -26.86 10.21
N PHE A 110 -10.74 -26.84 9.09
CA PHE A 110 -11.12 -28.03 8.33
C PHE A 110 -10.78 -27.84 6.85
N PRO A 111 -9.49 -27.88 6.49
CA PRO A 111 -9.09 -27.89 5.09
C PRO A 111 -9.67 -29.15 4.43
N THR A 112 -10.35 -28.96 3.30
CA THR A 112 -10.81 -30.07 2.47
C THR A 112 -9.69 -30.41 1.51
N ASP A 113 -9.17 -31.64 1.62
CA ASP A 113 -8.20 -32.21 0.68
C ASP A 113 -8.80 -32.34 -0.72
#